data_AF-A0A2H5WV11-F1
#
_entry.id   AF-A0A2H5WV11-F1
#
_cell.length_a   1.000
_cell.length_b   1.000
_cell.length_c   1.000
_cell.angle_alpha   90.00
_cell.angle_beta   90.00
_cell.angle_gamma   90.00
#
_symmetry.space_group_name_H-M   'P 1'
#
loop_
_entity.id
_entity.type
_entity.pdbx_description
1 polymer ?
#
loop_
_entity_poly.entity_id
_entity_poly.type
_entity_poly.pdbx_seq_one_letter_code
_entity_poly.pdbx_strand_id
1 'polypeptide(L)'
;MKLKPEEIDELVVEAERIIESRRQHLKGGETGRTQMSNAIDAAQQTRSFAMFLNWLRYQMARKESQEFWGAKDSANRTLGEQVADYVKKRLQPEGELGMEKLVLLLGFMRRALVALEYLDRIPPQTRQGGS
;
A
#
# COMPACT_ATOMS: atom_id res chain seq x y z
N MET A 1 -1.83 8.82 -20.00
CA MET A 1 -2.35 10.04 -19.34
C MET A 1 -1.44 10.33 -18.16
N LYS A 2 -1.04 11.58 -17.89
CA LYS A 2 -0.21 11.87 -16.70
C LYS A 2 -1.12 12.00 -15.47
N LEU A 3 -0.72 11.38 -14.36
CA LEU A 3 -1.39 11.56 -13.07
C LEU A 3 -1.35 13.02 -12.64
N LYS A 4 -2.48 13.51 -12.15
CA LYS A 4 -2.56 14.86 -11.59
C LYS A 4 -1.98 14.88 -10.18
N PRO A 5 -1.42 16.01 -9.71
CA PRO A 5 -0.86 16.12 -8.36
C PRO A 5 -1.85 15.69 -7.26
N GLU A 6 -3.13 16.05 -7.38
CA GLU A 6 -4.18 15.68 -6.43
C GLU A 6 -4.38 14.16 -6.32
N GLU A 7 -4.26 13.43 -7.43
CA GLU A 7 -4.36 11.96 -7.41
C GLU A 7 -3.15 11.33 -6.72
N ILE A 8 -1.98 11.97 -6.81
CA ILE A 8 -0.77 11.53 -6.11
C ILE A 8 -0.91 11.79 -4.60
N ASP A 9 -1.41 12.98 -4.22
CA ASP A 9 -1.65 13.34 -2.83
C ASP A 9 -2.65 12.36 -2.17
N GLU A 10 -3.71 11.98 -2.88
CA GLU A 10 -4.66 10.96 -2.41
C GLU A 10 -4.00 9.60 -2.17
N LEU A 11 -3.07 9.18 -3.04
CA LEU A 11 -2.32 7.93 -2.86
C LEU A 11 -1.40 7.99 -1.64
N VAL A 12 -0.80 9.14 -1.33
CA VAL A 12 0.01 9.34 -0.13
C VAL A 12 -0.85 9.15 1.12
N VAL A 13 -1.96 9.87 1.21
CA VAL A 13 -2.89 9.83 2.35
C VAL A 13 -3.41 8.41 2.56
N GLU A 14 -3.79 7.72 1.49
CA GLU A 14 -4.28 6.36 1.59
C GLU A 14 -3.19 5.37 2.05
N ALA A 15 -1.98 5.50 1.50
CA ALA A 15 -0.86 4.66 1.90
C ALA A 15 -0.52 4.81 3.39
N GLU A 16 -0.47 6.04 3.88
CA GLU A 16 -0.26 6.33 5.30
C GLU A 16 -1.39 5.76 6.15
N ARG A 17 -2.65 5.96 5.76
CA ARG A 17 -3.82 5.42 6.46
C ARG A 17 -3.76 3.89 6.61
N ILE A 18 -3.40 3.18 5.54
CA ILE A 18 -3.32 1.70 5.56
C ILE A 18 -2.22 1.23 6.51
N ILE A 19 -1.05 1.87 6.48
CA ILE A 19 0.10 1.52 7.33
C ILE A 19 -0.14 1.89 8.80
N GLU A 20 -0.63 3.10 9.04
CA GLU A 20 -0.86 3.66 10.36
C GLU A 20 -1.88 2.85 11.17
N SER A 21 -2.93 2.35 10.51
CA SER A 21 -3.92 1.48 11.15
C SER A 21 -3.35 0.20 11.77
N ARG A 22 -2.08 -0.11 11.50
CA ARG A 22 -1.35 -1.29 12.00
C ARG A 22 -0.07 -0.91 12.71
N ARG A 23 0.07 0.33 13.20
CA ARG A 23 1.29 0.82 13.88
C ARG A 23 1.81 -0.15 14.95
N GLN A 24 0.92 -0.78 15.71
CA GLN A 24 1.30 -1.71 16.79
C GLN A 24 1.79 -3.08 16.30
N HIS A 25 1.45 -3.46 15.07
CA HIS A 25 1.75 -4.77 14.48
C HIS A 25 2.84 -4.71 13.42
N LEU A 26 2.97 -3.58 12.73
CA LEU A 26 4.03 -3.35 11.75
C LEU A 26 5.23 -2.71 12.43
N LYS A 27 6.40 -3.32 12.25
CA LYS A 27 7.67 -2.67 12.55
C LYS A 27 8.29 -2.21 11.23
N GLY A 28 8.88 -1.01 11.21
CA GLY A 28 9.71 -0.50 10.10
C GLY A 28 11.01 -1.29 9.85
N GLY A 29 11.09 -2.52 10.36
CA GLY A 29 12.22 -3.42 10.25
C GLY A 29 12.51 -3.84 8.82
N GLU A 30 13.63 -4.53 8.66
CA GLU A 30 14.13 -4.98 7.35
C GLU A 30 13.11 -5.86 6.61
N THR A 31 12.43 -6.77 7.31
CA THR A 31 11.42 -7.66 6.72
C THR A 31 10.30 -6.89 6.02
N GLY A 32 9.70 -5.89 6.67
CA GLY A 32 8.60 -5.14 6.08
C GLY A 32 9.04 -4.30 4.87
N ARG A 33 10.25 -3.74 4.92
CA ARG A 33 10.87 -3.04 3.78
C ARG A 33 11.07 -3.98 2.60
N THR A 34 11.56 -5.19 2.83
CA THR A 34 11.75 -6.23 1.81
C THR A 34 10.42 -6.68 1.22
N GLN A 35 9.39 -6.94 2.05
CA GLN A 35 8.07 -7.33 1.55
C GLN A 35 7.44 -6.26 0.65
N MET A 36 7.58 -4.97 1.02
CA MET A 36 7.12 -3.87 0.19
C MET A 36 7.91 -3.73 -1.11
N SER A 37 9.23 -3.89 -1.08
CA SER A 37 10.04 -3.91 -2.31
C SER A 37 9.58 -5.04 -3.25
N ASN A 38 9.39 -6.25 -2.72
CA ASN A 38 8.90 -7.38 -3.50
C ASN A 38 7.51 -7.13 -4.12
N ALA A 39 6.63 -6.41 -3.42
CA ALA A 39 5.32 -6.04 -3.94
C ALA A 39 5.42 -5.05 -5.10
N ILE A 40 6.30 -4.05 -4.99
CA ILE A 40 6.59 -3.09 -6.06
C ILE A 40 7.12 -3.82 -7.29
N ASP A 41 8.11 -4.70 -7.10
CA ASP A 41 8.70 -5.49 -8.18
C ASP A 41 7.65 -6.37 -8.85
N ALA A 42 6.80 -7.06 -8.08
CA ALA A 42 5.73 -7.88 -8.62
C ALA A 42 4.71 -7.06 -9.44
N ALA A 43 4.33 -5.88 -8.97
CA ALA A 43 3.43 -4.99 -9.70
C ALA A 43 4.07 -4.48 -11.00
N GLN A 44 5.34 -4.09 -10.97
CA GLN A 44 6.09 -3.60 -12.13
C GLN A 44 6.33 -4.68 -13.19
N GLN A 45 6.72 -5.89 -12.76
CA GLN A 45 7.03 -7.00 -13.67
C GLN A 45 5.78 -7.55 -14.35
N THR A 46 4.68 -7.70 -13.60
CA THR A 46 3.48 -8.35 -14.13
C THR A 46 2.60 -7.42 -14.95
N ARG A 47 2.56 -6.11 -14.59
CA ARG A 47 1.66 -5.10 -15.18
C ARG A 47 0.20 -5.58 -15.28
N SER A 48 -0.21 -6.45 -14.37
CA SER A 48 -1.52 -7.13 -14.41
C SER A 48 -2.06 -7.26 -13.00
N PHE A 49 -3.23 -6.68 -12.76
CA PHE A 49 -3.90 -6.79 -11.47
C PHE A 49 -4.22 -8.24 -11.09
N ALA A 50 -4.59 -9.08 -12.05
CA ALA A 50 -4.89 -10.48 -11.78
C ALA A 50 -3.65 -11.22 -11.26
N MET A 51 -2.50 -10.98 -11.88
CA MET A 51 -1.22 -11.57 -11.46
C MET A 51 -0.74 -10.99 -10.12
N PHE A 52 -0.84 -9.67 -9.92
CA PHE A 52 -0.50 -9.02 -8.66
C PHE A 52 -1.35 -9.56 -7.51
N LEU A 53 -2.67 -9.65 -7.68
CA LEU A 53 -3.57 -10.19 -6.65
C LEU A 53 -3.30 -11.68 -6.41
N ASN A 54 -2.88 -12.43 -7.42
CA ASN A 54 -2.44 -13.81 -7.24
C ASN A 54 -1.16 -13.92 -6.42
N TRP A 55 -0.17 -13.09 -6.73
CA TRP A 55 1.06 -12.98 -5.97
C TRP A 55 0.77 -12.61 -4.50
N LEU A 56 -0.13 -11.65 -4.27
CA LEU A 56 -0.51 -11.21 -2.92
C LEU A 56 -1.14 -12.35 -2.12
N ARG A 57 -2.06 -13.12 -2.73
CA ARG A 57 -2.63 -14.33 -2.10
C ARG A 57 -1.55 -15.34 -1.73
N TYR A 58 -0.57 -15.55 -2.62
CA TYR A 58 0.55 -16.44 -2.34
C TYR A 58 1.39 -15.95 -1.15
N GLN A 59 1.70 -14.65 -1.08
CA GLN A 59 2.42 -14.10 0.07
C GLN A 59 1.65 -14.23 1.38
N MET A 60 0.33 -14.05 1.36
CA MET A 60 -0.51 -14.27 2.54
C MET A 60 -0.51 -15.72 3.04
N ALA A 61 -0.22 -16.68 2.18
CA ALA A 61 -0.13 -18.11 2.53
C ALA A 61 1.31 -18.57 2.86
N ARG A 62 2.32 -17.76 2.55
CA ARG A 62 3.74 -18.13 2.67
C ARG A 62 4.27 -17.79 4.07
N LYS A 63 4.85 -18.77 4.78
CA LYS A 63 5.32 -18.61 6.17
C LYS A 63 6.23 -17.39 6.38
N GLU A 64 7.11 -17.12 5.42
CA GLU A 64 8.11 -16.06 5.51
C GLU A 64 7.53 -14.63 5.36
N SER A 65 6.32 -14.50 4.83
CA SER A 65 5.69 -13.20 4.57
C SER A 65 4.27 -13.08 5.15
N GLN A 66 3.72 -14.17 5.66
CA GLN A 66 2.39 -14.24 6.26
C GLN A 66 2.25 -13.30 7.46
N GLU A 67 3.28 -13.16 8.31
CA GLU A 67 3.21 -12.24 9.45
C GLU A 67 2.99 -10.79 9.00
N PHE A 68 3.66 -10.38 7.92
CA PHE A 68 3.55 -9.03 7.39
C PHE A 68 2.23 -8.80 6.66
N TRP A 69 1.90 -9.62 5.67
CA TRP A 69 0.67 -9.45 4.89
C TRP A 69 -0.59 -9.81 5.67
N GLY A 70 -0.46 -10.67 6.68
CA GLY A 70 -1.50 -11.05 7.63
C GLY A 70 -1.63 -10.10 8.82
N ALA A 71 -0.81 -9.07 8.94
CA ALA A 71 -0.92 -8.08 10.02
C ALA A 71 -2.31 -7.42 9.98
N LYS A 72 -3.03 -7.50 11.11
CA LYS A 72 -4.41 -7.04 11.22
C LYS A 72 -4.49 -5.61 11.75
N ASP A 73 -5.49 -4.87 11.29
CA ASP A 73 -5.90 -3.61 11.91
C ASP A 73 -6.89 -3.86 13.06
N SER A 74 -7.35 -2.77 13.70
CA SER A 74 -8.39 -2.82 14.74
C SER A 74 -9.75 -3.36 14.25
N ALA A 75 -9.99 -3.35 12.93
CA ALA A 75 -11.17 -3.92 12.29
C ALA A 75 -10.96 -5.40 11.86
N ASN A 76 -9.89 -6.05 12.32
CA ASN A 76 -9.55 -7.44 12.04
C ASN A 76 -9.31 -7.75 10.55
N ARG A 77 -9.04 -6.73 9.72
CA ARG A 77 -8.66 -6.87 8.31
C ARG A 77 -7.16 -6.97 8.18
N THR A 78 -6.68 -7.90 7.39
CA THR A 78 -5.26 -8.05 7.09
C THR A 78 -4.76 -6.97 6.14
N LEU A 79 -3.45 -6.70 6.15
CA LEU A 79 -2.81 -5.77 5.23
C LEU A 79 -3.05 -6.18 3.77
N GLY A 80 -2.89 -7.47 3.48
CA GLY A 80 -3.15 -8.03 2.15
C GLY A 80 -4.59 -7.84 1.69
N GLU A 81 -5.58 -8.03 2.57
CA GLU A 81 -6.99 -7.77 2.24
C GLU A 81 -7.25 -6.30 1.92
N GLN A 82 -6.70 -5.35 2.71
CA GLN A 82 -6.90 -3.93 2.42
C GLN A 82 -6.27 -3.50 1.10
N VAL A 83 -5.06 -3.97 0.79
CA VAL A 83 -4.40 -3.71 -0.50
C VAL A 83 -5.22 -4.31 -1.64
N ALA A 84 -5.68 -5.56 -1.50
CA ALA A 84 -6.49 -6.22 -2.51
C ALA A 84 -7.82 -5.48 -2.75
N ASP A 85 -8.48 -5.03 -1.70
CA ASP A 85 -9.71 -4.26 -1.78
C ASP A 85 -9.51 -2.92 -2.48
N TYR A 86 -8.44 -2.19 -2.13
CA TYR A 86 -8.11 -0.92 -2.76
C TYR A 86 -7.84 -1.11 -4.26
N VAL A 87 -7.03 -2.12 -4.61
CA VAL A 87 -6.75 -2.48 -6.01
C VAL A 87 -8.03 -2.75 -6.78
N LYS A 88 -8.92 -3.61 -6.26
CA LYS A 88 -10.15 -4.00 -6.97
C LYS A 88 -11.14 -2.85 -7.11
N LYS A 89 -11.32 -2.06 -6.05
CA LYS A 89 -12.37 -1.03 -5.99
C LYS A 89 -11.96 0.30 -6.62
N ARG A 90 -10.66 0.62 -6.60
CA ARG A 90 -10.15 1.94 -7.00
C ARG A 90 -9.26 1.90 -8.22
N LEU A 91 -8.38 0.91 -8.34
CA LEU A 91 -7.33 0.92 -9.37
C LEU A 91 -7.71 0.12 -10.62
N GLN A 92 -8.33 -1.05 -10.45
CA GLN A 92 -8.74 -1.90 -11.58
C GLN A 92 -9.62 -1.19 -12.62
N PRO A 93 -10.61 -0.36 -12.24
CA PRO A 93 -11.42 0.39 -13.21
C PRO A 93 -10.64 1.34 -14.11
N GLU A 94 -9.41 1.71 -13.73
CA GLU A 94 -8.57 2.65 -14.48
C GLU A 94 -7.60 1.98 -15.47
N GLY A 95 -7.62 0.64 -15.57
CA GLY A 95 -6.77 -0.10 -16.51
C GLY A 95 -5.27 0.13 -16.26
N GLU A 96 -4.53 0.52 -17.30
CA GLU A 96 -3.08 0.75 -17.21
C GLU A 96 -2.71 1.86 -16.22
N LEU A 97 -3.49 2.94 -16.15
CA LEU A 97 -3.25 4.03 -15.21
C LEU A 97 -3.35 3.54 -13.77
N GLY A 98 -4.28 2.63 -13.50
CA GLY A 98 -4.41 2.01 -12.19
C GLY A 98 -3.19 1.17 -11.78
N MET A 99 -2.50 0.55 -12.74
CA MET A 99 -1.23 -0.16 -12.45
C MET A 99 -0.11 0.82 -12.08
N GLU A 100 -0.04 1.98 -12.73
CA GLU A 100 0.90 3.04 -12.34
C GLU A 100 0.59 3.55 -10.93
N LYS A 101 -0.69 3.80 -10.63
CA LYS A 101 -1.17 4.18 -9.29
C LYS A 101 -0.85 3.11 -8.24
N LEU A 102 -0.94 1.82 -8.58
CA LEU A 102 -0.59 0.72 -7.67
C LEU A 102 0.89 0.76 -7.29
N VAL A 103 1.78 0.93 -8.27
CA VAL A 103 3.23 1.02 -8.01
C VAL A 103 3.54 2.22 -7.11
N LEU A 104 2.89 3.37 -7.36
CA LEU A 104 3.04 4.56 -6.51
C LEU A 104 2.51 4.33 -5.09
N LEU A 105 1.32 3.77 -4.95
CA LEU A 105 0.72 3.42 -3.66
C LEU A 105 1.68 2.56 -2.83
N LEU A 106 2.17 1.46 -3.40
CA LEU A 106 3.11 0.55 -2.72
C LEU A 106 4.42 1.28 -2.35
N GLY A 107 4.90 2.17 -3.20
CA GLY A 107 6.05 3.03 -2.91
C GLY A 107 5.81 3.98 -1.74
N PHE A 108 4.62 4.60 -1.66
CA PHE A 108 4.23 5.43 -0.52
C PHE A 108 4.03 4.61 0.75
N MET A 109 3.43 3.42 0.66
CA MET A 109 3.29 2.51 1.80
C MET A 109 4.65 2.10 2.37
N ARG A 110 5.64 1.84 1.50
CA ARG A 110 7.02 1.57 1.93
C ARG A 110 7.62 2.76 2.69
N ARG A 111 7.41 3.99 2.21
CA ARG A 111 7.88 5.21 2.88
C ARG A 111 7.18 5.43 4.22
N ALA A 112 5.85 5.28 4.27
CA ALA A 112 5.07 5.36 5.49
C ALA A 112 5.51 4.31 6.52
N LEU A 113 5.81 3.09 6.09
CA LEU A 113 6.33 2.03 6.96
C LEU A 113 7.69 2.39 7.58
N VAL A 114 8.59 3.01 6.80
CA VAL A 114 9.90 3.47 7.28
C VAL A 114 9.75 4.66 8.22
N ALA A 115 8.83 5.57 7.91
CA ALA A 115 8.59 6.78 8.66
C ALA A 115 7.49 6.62 9.74
N LEU A 116 7.12 5.38 10.10
CA LEU A 116 5.95 5.10 10.93
C LEU A 116 5.93 5.95 12.21
N GLU A 117 7.05 6.01 12.94
CA GLU A 117 7.19 6.81 14.18
C GLU A 117 7.07 8.33 14.01
N TYR A 118 7.06 8.82 12.77
CA TYR A 118 6.99 10.23 12.42
C TYR A 118 5.65 10.65 11.82
N LEU A 119 4.75 9.71 11.46
CA LEU A 119 3.48 10.05 10.81
C LEU A 119 2.61 10.98 11.67
N ASP A 120 2.59 10.79 12.99
CA ASP A 120 1.84 11.67 13.90
C ASP A 120 2.56 13.00 14.22
N ARG A 121 3.85 13.09 13.91
CA ARG A 121 4.69 14.26 14.19
C ARG A 121 4.77 15.20 12.99
N ILE A 122 4.64 14.65 11.79
CA ILE A 122 4.71 15.35 10.51
C ILE A 122 3.52 14.84 9.69
N PRO A 123 2.30 15.39 9.91
CA PRO A 123 1.12 14.92 9.21
C PRO A 123 1.22 15.23 7.71
N PRO A 124 0.57 14.42 6.85
CA PRO A 124 0.51 14.70 5.43
C PRO A 124 -0.14 16.07 5.21
N GLN A 125 0.44 16.86 4.29
CA GLN A 125 -0.18 18.10 3.83
C GLN A 125 -1.44 17.75 3.02
N THR A 126 -2.54 17.48 3.70
CA THR A 126 -3.84 17.46 3.05
C THR A 126 -4.13 18.89 2.62
N ARG A 127 -4.23 19.14 1.31
CA ARG A 127 -4.85 20.38 0.85
C ARG A 127 -6.29 20.33 1.33
N GLN A 128 -6.57 20.91 2.49
CA GLN A 128 -7.92 21.28 2.83
C GLN A 128 -8.40 22.20 1.71
N GLY A 129 -9.48 21.78 1.04
CA GLY A 129 -10.09 22.55 -0.03
C GLY A 129 -10.29 23.99 0.43
N GLY A 130 -9.92 24.93 -0.44
CA GLY A 130 -10.27 26.33 -0.26
C GLY A 130 -11.76 26.43 0.05
N SER A 131 -12.06 27.09 1.17
CA SER A 131 -13.39 27.61 1.47
C SER A 131 -13.77 28.69 0.46
#